data_AF-A0A1J3HYG2-F1
#
_entry.id   AF-A0A1J3HYG2-F1
#
_cell.length_a   1.000
_cell.length_b   1.000
_cell.length_c   1.000
_cell.angle_alpha   90.00
_cell.angle_beta   90.00
_cell.angle_gamma   90.00
#
_symmetry.space_group_name_H-M   'P 1'
#
loop_
_entity.id
_entity.type
_entity.pdbx_description
1 polymer ?
#
loop_
_entity_poly.entity_id
_entity_poly.type
_entity_poly.pdbx_seq_one_letter_code
_entity_poly.pdbx_strand_id
1 'polypeptide(L)'
;MDRMSELADELLIKILMLVPTKVAVSTSILSKRWEYLWMWLPKLEYGHRQTSPSESKRLECFLERNLPLHRAPVIKTLRLHLDSDFKSENIKMWVVI
;
A
#
# COMPACT_ATOMS: atom_id res chain seq x y z
N MET A 1 26.70 11.05 6.75
CA MET A 1 26.29 9.71 6.28
C MET A 1 24.83 9.52 6.62
N ASP A 2 24.02 9.14 5.65
CA ASP A 2 22.62 8.80 5.89
C ASP A 2 22.55 7.35 6.39
N ARG A 3 22.26 7.19 7.69
CA ARG A 3 22.19 5.88 8.35
C ARG A 3 21.05 5.01 7.83
N MET A 4 20.01 5.61 7.24
CA MET A 4 18.90 4.85 6.64
C MET A 4 19.34 4.19 5.34
N SER A 5 20.24 4.84 4.60
CA SER A 5 20.80 4.29 3.36
C SER A 5 21.74 3.10 3.59
N GLU A 6 22.27 2.91 4.80
CA GLU A 6 23.15 1.79 5.16
C GLU A 6 22.39 0.51 5.57
N LEU A 7 21.09 0.61 5.90
CA LEU A 7 20.28 -0.56 6.26
C LEU A 7 20.01 -1.46 5.06
N ALA A 8 19.80 -2.76 5.27
CA ALA A 8 19.31 -3.67 4.23
C ALA A 8 17.80 -3.48 3.97
N ASP A 9 17.33 -3.82 2.76
CA ASP A 9 15.91 -3.65 2.38
C ASP A 9 14.96 -4.38 3.34
N GLU A 10 15.35 -5.56 3.83
CA GLU A 10 14.57 -6.32 4.81
C GLU A 10 14.34 -5.55 6.12
N LEU A 11 15.33 -4.79 6.57
CA LEU A 11 15.20 -3.96 7.78
C LEU A 11 14.31 -2.75 7.51
N LEU A 12 14.43 -2.15 6.33
CA LEU A 12 13.55 -1.05 5.92
C LEU A 12 12.10 -1.52 5.84
N ILE A 13 11.85 -2.70 5.24
CA ILE A 13 10.51 -3.31 5.19
C ILE A 13 9.99 -3.56 6.61
N LYS A 14 10.81 -4.09 7.53
CA LYS A 14 10.43 -4.28 8.94
C LYS A 14 10.06 -2.96 9.62
N ILE A 15 10.78 -1.87 9.35
CA ILE A 15 10.43 -0.53 9.86
C ILE A 15 9.09 -0.07 9.27
N LEU A 16 8.91 -0.22 7.96
CA LEU A 16 7.67 0.14 7.28
C LEU A 16 6.45 -0.67 7.77
N MET A 17 6.64 -1.90 8.25
CA MET A 17 5.59 -2.70 8.89
C MET A 17 5.12 -2.14 10.25
N LEU A 18 5.88 -1.23 10.86
CA LEU A 18 5.54 -0.61 12.15
C LEU A 18 4.70 0.65 12.00
N VAL A 19 4.51 1.15 10.78
CA VAL A 19 3.72 2.36 10.48
C VAL A 19 2.48 2.02 9.66
N PRO A 20 1.44 2.88 9.66
CA PRO A 20 0.27 2.68 8.81
C PRO A 20 0.66 2.58 7.32
N THR A 21 -0.06 1.77 6.54
CA THR A 21 0.24 1.54 5.11
C THR A 21 0.30 2.85 4.31
N LYS A 22 -0.58 3.83 4.59
CA LYS A 22 -0.53 5.16 3.96
C LYS A 22 0.81 5.86 4.18
N VAL A 23 1.36 5.78 5.40
CA VAL A 23 2.66 6.36 5.73
C VAL A 23 3.75 5.59 5.01
N ALA A 24 3.70 4.26 5.01
CA ALA A 24 4.69 3.45 4.30
C ALA A 24 4.72 3.75 2.79
N VAL A 25 3.56 3.84 2.13
CA VAL A 25 3.47 4.26 0.72
C VAL A 25 4.06 5.66 0.54
N SER A 26 3.82 6.60 1.47
CA SER A 26 4.36 7.97 1.35
C SER A 26 5.88 8.04 1.39
N THR A 27 6.56 7.04 1.96
CA THR A 27 8.04 6.97 1.94
C THR A 27 8.63 6.68 0.56
N SER A 28 7.80 6.27 -0.42
CA SER A 28 8.23 6.00 -1.80
C SER A 28 8.92 7.19 -2.48
N ILE A 29 8.68 8.42 -2.02
CA ILE A 29 9.28 9.63 -2.58
C ILE A 29 10.69 9.94 -2.03
N LEU A 30 11.17 9.20 -1.02
CA LEU A 30 12.44 9.51 -0.36
C LEU A 30 13.66 9.25 -1.26
N SER A 31 13.64 8.16 -2.03
CA SER A 31 14.60 7.88 -3.11
C SER A 31 14.14 6.69 -3.95
N LYS A 32 14.83 6.43 -5.07
CA LYS A 32 14.60 5.26 -5.94
C LYS A 32 14.55 3.93 -5.19
N ARG A 33 15.32 3.83 -4.09
CA ARG A 33 15.34 2.63 -3.25
C ARG A 33 14.01 2.43 -2.52
N TRP A 34 13.38 3.50 -2.04
CA TRP A 34 12.14 3.45 -1.27
C TRP A 34 10.88 3.30 -2.13
N GLU A 35 10.97 3.64 -3.41
CA GLU A 35 9.86 3.67 -4.37
C GLU A 35 8.98 2.41 -4.32
N TYR A 36 9.61 1.23 -4.15
CA TYR A 36 8.94 -0.07 -4.23
C TYR A 36 8.94 -0.87 -2.92
N LEU A 37 9.55 -0.38 -1.83
CA LEU A 37 9.68 -1.17 -0.59
C LEU A 37 8.33 -1.52 0.04
N TRP A 38 7.39 -0.57 -0.01
CA TRP A 38 6.05 -0.77 0.54
C TRP A 38 5.27 -1.89 -0.17
N MET A 39 5.64 -2.25 -1.41
CA MET A 39 5.01 -3.34 -2.17
C MET A 39 5.33 -4.73 -1.59
N TRP A 40 6.25 -4.83 -0.62
CA TRP A 40 6.58 -6.08 0.06
C TRP A 40 5.88 -6.23 1.41
N LEU A 41 5.03 -5.28 1.79
CA LEU A 41 4.36 -5.30 3.09
C LEU A 41 3.27 -6.37 3.15
N PRO A 42 3.31 -7.29 4.13
CA PRO A 42 2.28 -8.33 4.26
C PRO A 42 0.97 -7.80 4.86
N LYS A 43 0.94 -6.54 5.32
CA LYS A 43 -0.22 -5.89 5.93
C LYS A 43 -0.54 -4.61 5.17
N LEU A 44 -1.71 -4.61 4.54
CA LEU A 44 -2.22 -3.50 3.74
C LEU A 44 -3.55 -3.02 4.33
N GLU A 45 -3.57 -1.78 4.81
CA GLU A 45 -4.77 -1.11 5.30
C GLU A 45 -5.01 0.18 4.51
N TYR A 46 -6.12 0.22 3.78
CA TYR A 46 -6.46 1.32 2.89
C TYR A 46 -7.81 1.94 3.27
N GLY A 47 -7.85 3.27 3.20
CA GLY A 47 -9.03 4.06 3.55
C GLY A 47 -9.23 4.25 5.06
N HIS A 48 -10.20 5.07 5.41
CA HIS A 48 -10.67 5.26 6.78
C HIS A 48 -12.19 5.44 6.78
N ARG A 49 -12.80 5.35 7.96
CA ARG A 49 -14.26 5.42 8.15
C ARG A 49 -14.91 6.74 7.71
N GLN A 50 -14.10 7.78 7.49
CA GLN A 50 -14.53 9.14 7.15
C GLN A 50 -13.90 9.63 5.84
N THR A 51 -13.45 8.71 4.99
CA THR A 51 -12.88 9.05 3.68
C THR A 51 -13.96 9.72 2.82
N SER A 52 -13.67 10.93 2.34
CA SER A 52 -14.61 11.64 1.45
C SER A 52 -14.78 10.88 0.12
N PRO A 53 -15.89 11.08 -0.62
CA PRO A 53 -16.10 10.41 -1.91
C PRO A 53 -14.96 10.65 -2.92
N SER A 54 -14.37 11.84 -2.92
CA SER A 54 -13.24 12.19 -3.79
C SER A 54 -11.95 11.46 -3.39
N GLU A 55 -11.68 11.31 -2.09
CA GLU A 55 -10.55 10.51 -1.60
C GLU A 55 -10.76 9.02 -1.87
N SER A 56 -11.99 8.52 -1.75
CA SER A 56 -12.37 7.15 -2.08
C SER A 56 -12.07 6.85 -3.55
N LYS A 57 -12.45 7.75 -4.47
CA LYS A 57 -12.14 7.61 -5.90
C LYS A 57 -10.64 7.62 -6.19
N ARG A 58 -9.88 8.49 -5.52
CA ARG A 58 -8.41 8.52 -5.65
C ARG A 58 -7.76 7.24 -5.13
N LEU A 59 -8.29 6.71 -4.03
CA LEU A 59 -7.83 5.45 -3.46
C LEU A 59 -8.12 4.29 -4.40
N GLU A 60 -9.31 4.23 -4.99
CA GLU A 60 -9.66 3.21 -5.99
C GLU A 60 -8.68 3.22 -7.17
N CYS A 61 -8.44 4.39 -7.79
CA CYS A 61 -7.45 4.51 -8.87
C CYS A 61 -6.03 4.10 -8.44
N PHE A 62 -5.67 4.35 -7.18
CA PHE A 62 -4.39 3.93 -6.62
C PHE A 62 -4.32 2.40 -6.49
N LEU A 63 -5.37 1.77 -5.97
CA LEU A 63 -5.44 0.32 -5.79
C LEU A 63 -5.42 -0.41 -7.13
N GLU A 64 -6.20 0.04 -8.11
CA GLU A 64 -6.21 -0.51 -9.47
C GLU A 64 -4.82 -0.53 -10.11
N ARG A 65 -4.01 0.52 -9.87
CA ARG A 65 -2.68 0.64 -10.46
C ARG A 65 -1.60 -0.12 -9.70
N ASN A 66 -1.68 -0.16 -8.38
CA ASN A 66 -0.54 -0.60 -7.57
C ASN A 66 -0.75 -1.95 -6.87
N LEU A 67 -1.99 -2.37 -6.61
CA LEU A 67 -2.25 -3.65 -5.96
C LEU A 67 -1.80 -4.85 -6.82
N PRO A 68 -1.96 -4.85 -8.17
CA PRO A 68 -1.39 -5.89 -9.02
C PRO A 68 0.15 -5.93 -9.03
N LEU A 69 0.80 -4.83 -8.63
CA LEU A 69 2.27 -4.74 -8.53
C LEU A 69 2.79 -5.20 -7.17
N HIS A 70 1.90 -5.62 -6.26
CA HIS A 70 2.27 -6.06 -4.93
C HIS A 70 3.11 -7.34 -4.99
N ARG A 71 4.21 -7.36 -4.24
CA ARG A 71 5.27 -8.39 -4.34
C ARG A 71 5.36 -9.30 -3.12
N ALA A 72 4.59 -9.03 -2.06
CA ALA A 72 4.59 -9.91 -0.89
C ALA A 72 4.05 -11.30 -1.30
N PRO A 73 4.78 -12.39 -1.02
CA PRO A 73 4.34 -13.73 -1.39
C PRO A 73 3.06 -14.15 -0.65
N VAL A 74 2.80 -13.57 0.52
CA VAL A 74 1.59 -13.79 1.30
C VAL A 74 1.13 -12.46 1.91
N ILE A 75 -0.08 -12.04 1.56
CA ILE A 75 -0.76 -10.92 2.22
C ILE A 75 -1.45 -11.48 3.47
N LYS A 76 -0.90 -11.16 4.65
CA LYS A 76 -1.46 -11.57 5.95
C LYS A 76 -2.70 -10.78 6.34
N THR A 77 -2.80 -9.54 5.88
CA THR A 77 -3.93 -8.66 6.22
C THR A 77 -4.17 -7.71 5.06
N LEU A 78 -5.39 -7.72 4.53
CA LEU A 78 -5.88 -6.75 3.56
C LEU A 78 -7.17 -6.14 4.12
N ARG A 79 -7.16 -4.85 4.46
CA ARG A 79 -8.33 -4.10 4.92
C ARG A 79 -8.60 -2.96 3.96
N LEU A 80 -9.81 -2.92 3.42
CA LEU A 80 -10.26 -1.91 2.47
C LEU A 80 -11.50 -1.23 3.05
N HIS A 81 -11.38 0.06 3.35
CA HIS A 81 -12.51 0.92 3.70
C HIS A 81 -12.88 1.72 2.46
N LEU A 82 -13.82 1.17 1.69
CA LEU A 82 -14.34 1.74 0.46
C LEU A 82 -15.79 2.19 0.69
N ASP A 83 -16.16 3.32 0.11
CA ASP A 83 -17.51 3.88 0.22
C ASP A 83 -18.53 3.06 -0.61
N SER A 84 -19.83 3.23 -0.33
CA SER A 84 -20.92 2.41 -0.90
C SER A 84 -21.08 2.53 -2.42
N ASP A 85 -20.51 3.56 -3.05
CA ASP A 85 -20.53 3.73 -4.52
C ASP A 85 -19.48 2.86 -5.25
N PHE A 86 -18.77 2.00 -4.52
CA PHE A 86 -17.74 1.14 -5.07
C PHE A 86 -18.33 0.05 -5.96
N LYS A 87 -17.90 0.01 -7.23
CA LYS A 87 -18.31 -1.02 -8.18
C LYS A 87 -17.60 -2.34 -7.88
N SER A 88 -18.37 -3.36 -7.52
CA SER A 88 -17.86 -4.70 -7.18
C SER A 88 -17.03 -5.37 -8.28
N GLU A 89 -17.19 -4.94 -9.54
CA GLU A 89 -16.40 -5.37 -10.70
C GLU A 89 -14.90 -5.10 -10.53
N ASN A 90 -14.52 -4.02 -9.83
CA ASN A 90 -13.13 -3.65 -9.61
C ASN A 90 -12.40 -4.55 -8.60
N ILE A 91 -13.12 -5.17 -7.66
CA ILE A 91 -12.53 -6.14 -6.74
C ILE A 91 -12.01 -7.37 -7.49
N LYS A 92 -12.66 -7.78 -8.58
CA LYS A 92 -12.21 -8.94 -9.36
C LYS A 92 -10.80 -8.72 -9.89
N MET A 93 -10.47 -7.50 -10.34
CA MET A 93 -9.15 -7.14 -10.85
C MET A 93 -8.04 -7.22 -9.80
N TRP A 94 -8.40 -7.18 -8.51
CA TRP A 94 -7.45 -7.21 -7.40
C TRP A 94 -7.19 -8.60 -6.84
N VAL A 95 -8.07 -9.56 -7.15
CA VAL A 95 -8.04 -10.94 -6.64
C VAL A 95 -7.54 -11.91 -7.71
N VAL A 96 -7.33 -11.47 -8.96
CA VAL A 96 -6.60 -12.26 -9.96
C VAL A 96 -5.12 -12.28 -9.58
N ILE A 97 -4.79 -13.16 -8.66
CA ILE A 97 -3.44 -13.68 -8.37
C ILE A 97 -3.34 -15.03 -9.06
#